data_AF-A0A7X6X6P7-F1
#
_entry.id   AF-A0A7X6X6P7-F1
#
_cell.length_a   1.000
_cell.length_b   1.000
_cell.length_c   1.000
_cell.angle_alpha   90.00
_cell.angle_beta   90.00
_cell.angle_gamma   90.00
#
_symmetry.space_group_name_H-M   'P 1'
#
loop_
_entity.id
_entity.type
_entity.pdbx_description
1 polymer ?
#
loop_
_entity_poly.entity_id
_entity_poly.type
_entity_poly.pdbx_seq_one_letter_code
_entity_poly.pdbx_strand_id
1 'polypeptide(L)'
;MKYKKKIVFLIIMSLVIMAFLSGCIPGDGKHTADRPAGFLWGVWHGWIAPISLIGGIFNKNLHVYEVMNKGWWYDLGFYMAIISGFGG
;
A
#
# COMPACT_ATOMS: atom_id res chain seq x y z
N MET A 1 18.94 28.46 -10.06
CA MET A 1 17.76 27.99 -9.29
C MET A 1 16.83 27.05 -10.06
N LYS A 2 16.55 27.26 -11.36
CA LYS A 2 15.71 26.37 -12.21
C LYS A 2 16.20 24.91 -12.30
N TYR A 3 17.51 24.69 -12.42
CA TYR A 3 18.08 23.33 -12.56
C TYR A 3 17.98 22.47 -11.30
N LYS A 4 18.13 23.07 -10.10
CA LYS A 4 17.93 22.35 -8.82
C LYS A 4 16.49 21.84 -8.67
N LYS A 5 15.49 22.63 -9.10
CA LYS A 5 14.07 22.20 -9.10
C LYS A 5 13.81 21.05 -10.08
N LYS A 6 14.41 21.06 -11.28
CA LYS A 6 14.32 19.94 -12.24
C LYS A 6 14.95 18.66 -11.68
N ILE A 7 16.10 18.75 -11.01
CA ILE A 7 16.76 17.58 -10.39
C ILE A 7 15.90 17.02 -9.25
N VAL A 8 15.39 17.87 -8.37
CA VAL A 8 14.47 17.44 -7.28
C VAL A 8 13.23 16.77 -7.85
N PHE A 9 12.64 17.32 -8.91
CA PHE A 9 11.49 16.72 -9.60
C PHE A 9 11.82 15.34 -10.17
N LEU A 10 12.97 15.18 -10.84
CA LEU A 10 13.41 13.89 -11.38
C LEU A 10 13.66 12.84 -10.28
N ILE A 11 14.23 13.25 -9.14
CA ILE A 11 14.45 12.36 -8.00
C ILE A 11 13.11 11.90 -7.40
N ILE A 12 12.16 12.80 -7.20
CA ILE A 12 10.81 12.46 -6.70
C ILE A 12 10.12 11.50 -7.67
N MET A 13 10.17 11.79 -8.98
CA MET A 13 9.55 10.94 -10.00
C MET A 13 10.18 9.54 -10.03
N SER A 14 11.51 9.46 -9.91
CA SER A 14 12.26 8.20 -9.84
C SER A 14 11.90 7.38 -8.59
N LEU A 15 11.80 8.03 -7.43
CA LEU A 15 11.38 7.39 -6.16
C LEU A 15 9.95 6.84 -6.25
N VAL A 16 9.03 7.60 -6.85
CA VAL A 16 7.64 7.17 -7.06
C VAL A 16 7.62 5.93 -7.96
N ILE A 17 8.36 5.91 -9.06
CA ILE A 17 8.44 4.76 -9.97
C ILE A 17 8.99 3.51 -9.26
N MET A 18 10.05 3.64 -8.46
CA MET A 18 10.59 2.53 -7.67
C MET A 18 9.61 2.03 -6.61
N ALA A 19 8.80 2.91 -6.02
CA ALA A 19 7.75 2.53 -5.09
C ALA A 19 6.64 1.73 -5.79
N PHE A 20 6.24 2.10 -7.02
CA PHE A 20 5.28 1.34 -7.82
C PHE A 20 5.79 -0.04 -8.23
N LEU A 21 7.11 -0.18 -8.47
CA LEU A 21 7.73 -1.47 -8.82
C LEU A 21 7.91 -2.42 -7.62
N SER A 22 7.76 -1.94 -6.38
CA SER A 22 7.97 -2.73 -5.16
C SER A 22 6.71 -2.91 -4.30
N GLY A 23 5.55 -2.46 -4.79
CA GLY A 23 4.28 -2.55 -4.10
C GLY A 23 3.79 -3.99 -3.96
N CYS A 24 3.76 -4.51 -2.73
CA CYS A 24 3.04 -5.74 -2.43
C CYS A 24 1.55 -5.46 -2.25
N ILE A 25 0.74 -6.36 -2.80
CA ILE A 25 -0.72 -6.31 -2.75
C ILE A 25 -1.19 -7.31 -1.70
N PRO A 26 -2.19 -6.96 -0.87
CA PRO A 26 -2.77 -7.88 0.10
C PRO A 26 -3.29 -9.16 -0.57
N GLY A 27 -2.89 -10.31 -0.02
CA GLY A 27 -3.22 -11.62 -0.60
C GLY A 27 -2.26 -12.14 -1.66
N ASP A 28 -1.10 -11.50 -1.87
CA ASP A 28 -0.01 -12.00 -2.73
C ASP A 28 0.78 -13.18 -2.12
N GLY A 29 0.45 -13.59 -0.89
CA GLY A 29 1.11 -14.68 -0.16
C GLY A 29 2.41 -14.29 0.54
N LYS A 30 2.81 -13.01 0.52
CA LYS A 30 4.01 -12.52 1.21
C LYS A 30 3.85 -12.50 2.73
N HIS A 31 2.64 -12.25 3.21
CA HIS A 31 2.32 -12.27 4.63
C HIS A 31 1.77 -13.63 5.03
N THR A 32 2.50 -14.30 5.93
CA THR A 32 2.15 -15.61 6.48
C THR A 32 1.82 -15.50 7.96
N ALA A 33 1.31 -16.58 8.57
CA ALA A 33 1.04 -16.64 10.01
C ALA A 33 2.25 -16.27 10.87
N ASP A 34 3.45 -16.65 10.43
CA ASP A 34 4.70 -16.38 11.13
C ASP A 34 5.21 -14.95 10.91
N ARG A 35 4.73 -14.27 9.86
CA ARG A 35 5.13 -12.91 9.47
C ARG A 35 3.94 -12.04 9.07
N PRO A 36 3.01 -11.79 10.00
CA PRO A 36 1.78 -11.06 9.71
C PRO A 36 2.05 -9.58 9.40
N ALA A 37 1.18 -9.01 8.56
CA ALA A 37 1.18 -7.59 8.22
C ALA A 37 0.91 -6.74 9.48
N GLY A 38 1.80 -5.79 9.75
CA GLY A 38 1.69 -4.86 10.88
C GLY A 38 1.11 -3.49 10.51
N PHE A 39 1.25 -2.52 11.41
CA PHE A 39 0.74 -1.15 11.25
C PHE A 39 1.08 -0.49 9.90
N LEU A 40 2.36 -0.47 9.52
CA LEU A 40 2.80 0.18 8.28
C LEU A 40 2.23 -0.50 7.02
N TRP A 41 2.04 -1.82 7.08
CA TRP A 41 1.37 -2.56 6.01
C TRP A 41 -0.12 -2.24 5.95
N GLY A 42 -0.77 -2.03 7.09
CA GLY A 42 -2.14 -1.51 7.15
C GLY A 42 -2.26 -0.19 6.41
N VAL A 43 -1.37 0.76 6.69
CA VAL A 43 -1.35 2.07 6.00
C VAL A 43 -1.15 1.89 4.49
N TRP A 44 -0.16 1.09 4.09
CA TRP A 44 0.12 0.83 2.68
C TRP A 44 -1.09 0.20 1.96
N HIS A 45 -1.63 -0.89 2.51
CA HIS A 45 -2.79 -1.61 1.97
C HIS A 45 -4.04 -0.73 1.91
N GLY A 46 -4.24 0.18 2.87
CA GLY A 46 -5.33 1.16 2.83
C GLY A 46 -5.20 2.14 1.66
N TRP A 47 -4.00 2.67 1.39
CA TRP A 47 -3.80 3.57 0.24
C TRP A 47 -3.98 2.89 -1.11
N ILE A 48 -3.61 1.60 -1.22
CA ILE A 48 -3.80 0.83 -2.47
C ILE A 48 -5.14 0.10 -2.53
N ALA A 49 -6.04 0.28 -1.55
CA ALA A 49 -7.30 -0.45 -1.46
C ALA A 49 -8.15 -0.43 -2.75
N PRO A 50 -8.31 0.70 -3.48
CA PRO A 50 -9.05 0.69 -4.75
C PRO A 50 -8.36 -0.15 -5.83
N ILE A 51 -7.02 -0.14 -5.86
CA ILE A 51 -6.24 -0.95 -6.82
C ILE A 51 -6.40 -2.43 -6.48
N SER A 52 -6.33 -2.80 -5.19
CA SER A 52 -6.57 -4.17 -4.72
C SER A 52 -7.99 -4.64 -5.03
N LEU A 53 -8.99 -3.74 -4.92
CA LEU A 53 -10.37 -4.05 -5.27
C LEU A 53 -10.53 -4.37 -6.76
N ILE A 54 -9.92 -3.57 -7.64
CA ILE A 54 -9.91 -3.82 -9.09
C ILE A 54 -9.15 -5.12 -9.40
N GLY A 55 -7.99 -5.33 -8.76
CA GLY A 55 -7.19 -6.55 -8.90
C GLY A 55 -7.94 -7.82 -8.49
N GLY A 56 -8.78 -7.73 -7.44
CA GLY A 56 -9.63 -8.81 -6.95
C GLY A 56 -10.63 -9.34 -7.98
N ILE A 57 -10.99 -8.54 -8.99
CA ILE A 57 -11.86 -8.98 -10.10
C ILE A 57 -11.14 -10.01 -10.96
N PHE A 58 -9.83 -9.86 -11.16
CA PHE A 58 -9.02 -10.73 -12.02
C PHE A 58 -8.41 -11.90 -11.24
N ASN A 59 -8.09 -11.69 -9.96
CA ASN A 59 -7.46 -12.70 -9.12
C ASN A 59 -8.19 -12.78 -7.76
N LYS A 60 -8.87 -13.91 -7.53
CA LYS A 60 -9.67 -14.15 -6.32
C LYS A 60 -8.85 -14.26 -5.03
N ASN A 61 -7.54 -14.44 -5.13
CA ASN A 61 -6.65 -14.48 -3.97
C ASN A 61 -6.30 -13.07 -3.47
N LEU A 62 -6.51 -12.04 -4.31
CA LEU A 62 -6.27 -10.66 -3.93
C LEU A 62 -7.45 -10.14 -3.13
N HIS A 63 -7.14 -9.56 -1.99
CA HIS A 63 -8.12 -8.97 -1.10
C HIS A 63 -7.76 -7.51 -0.87
N VAL A 64 -8.76 -6.70 -0.54
CA VAL A 64 -8.51 -5.31 -0.10
C VAL A 64 -7.80 -5.29 1.26
N TYR A 65 -8.05 -6.33 2.07
CA TYR A 65 -7.52 -6.49 3.41
C TYR A 65 -6.60 -7.70 3.48
N GLU A 66 -5.45 -7.57 4.14
CA GLU A 66 -4.58 -8.72 4.36
C GLU A 66 -5.21 -9.66 5.39
N VAL A 67 -5.30 -10.94 5.04
CA VAL A 67 -5.88 -11.98 5.90
C VAL A 67 -4.93 -12.27 7.06
N MET A 68 -3.63 -12.29 6.77
CA MET A 68 -2.58 -12.55 7.77
C MET A 68 -2.04 -11.25 8.35
N ASN A 69 -2.80 -10.62 9.25
CA ASN A 69 -2.47 -9.33 9.86
C ASN A 69 -2.26 -9.42 11.39
N LYS A 70 -1.67 -8.37 11.99
CA LYS A 70 -1.44 -8.24 13.45
C LYS A 70 -2.67 -7.73 14.23
N GLY A 71 -3.86 -7.76 13.64
CA GLY A 71 -5.10 -7.23 14.21
C GLY A 71 -5.03 -5.72 14.41
N TRP A 72 -5.35 -5.26 15.62
CA TRP A 72 -5.61 -3.85 15.96
C TRP A 72 -4.68 -2.81 15.31
N TRP A 73 -3.37 -3.03 15.38
CA TRP A 73 -2.40 -2.08 14.81
C TRP A 73 -2.47 -2.02 13.28
N TYR A 74 -2.70 -3.15 12.62
CA TYR A 74 -2.92 -3.17 11.18
C TYR A 74 -4.24 -2.45 10.83
N ASP A 75 -5.32 -2.76 11.56
CA ASP A 75 -6.64 -2.17 11.35
C ASP A 75 -6.63 -0.65 11.50
N LEU A 76 -5.95 -0.15 12.55
CA LEU A 76 -5.77 1.28 12.81
C LEU A 76 -5.00 1.96 11.67
N GLY A 77 -3.90 1.33 11.20
CA GLY A 77 -3.13 1.82 10.06
C GLY A 77 -3.97 1.89 8.78
N PHE A 78 -4.72 0.82 8.49
CA PHE A 78 -5.59 0.72 7.33
C PHE A 78 -6.68 1.79 7.35
N TYR A 79 -7.37 1.94 8.47
CA TYR A 79 -8.42 2.93 8.62
C TYR A 79 -7.91 4.37 8.46
N MET A 80 -6.76 4.71 9.07
CA MET A 80 -6.14 6.01 8.88
C MET A 80 -5.74 6.27 7.43
N ALA A 81 -5.24 5.27 6.71
CA ALA A 81 -4.90 5.41 5.30
C ALA A 81 -6.13 5.67 4.42
N ILE A 82 -7.25 4.99 4.69
CA ILE A 82 -8.51 5.25 3.98
C ILE A 82 -9.00 6.67 4.23
N ILE A 83 -9.03 7.14 5.48
CA ILE A 83 -9.51 8.49 5.80
C ILE A 83 -8.55 9.56 5.25
N SER A 84 -7.24 9.37 5.36
CA SER A 84 -6.27 10.38 4.92
C SER A 84 -6.07 10.42 3.40
N GLY A 85 -6.22 9.28 2.71
CA GLY A 85 -6.02 9.19 1.26
C GLY A 85 -7.31 9.39 0.46
N PHE A 86 -8.45 8.95 0.99
CA PHE A 86 -9.73 8.92 0.29
C PHE A 86 -10.89 9.56 1.09
N GLY A 87 -10.65 10.01 2.33
CA GLY A 87 -11.63 10.77 3.12
C GLY A 87 -11.52 12.26 2.80
N GLY A 88 -12.63 12.83 2.31
CA GLY A 88 -12.79 14.27 2.12
C GLY A 88 -13.06 15.00 3.44
#